data_AF-A0A814GAW8-F1
#
_entry.id   AF-A0A814GAW8-F1
#
_cell.length_a   1.000
_cell.length_b   1.000
_cell.length_c   1.000
_cell.angle_alpha   90.00
_cell.angle_beta   90.00
_cell.angle_gamma   90.00
#
_symmetry.space_group_name_H-M   'P 1'
#
loop_
_entity.id
_entity.type
_entity.pdbx_description
1 polymer ?
#
loop_
_entity_poly.entity_id
_entity_poly.type
_entity_poly.pdbx_seq_one_letter_code
_entity_poly.pdbx_strand_id
1 'polypeptide(L)'
;MNKKSLHIRLLEYIYHYNVFTPDEDDYDDDLDDDNDKVRDPALTLKQQLYTTRLYIPLFIIILYILTFIAFVSPQDRLITVTNITPELFSQLSIEHADTLSCPCSTIAVPYEIFVSNTISFHPVCSSIYVSKEWIQALYLSYASSLLVTDFRTTAKSQFQLLADFCSICQKTVSESLTDLMNEQLVTVQLLSEDQVRSQILANIDLIKSSIPAQIESIVKLLQITTQSNSLVSALSTNIQAQTGLTLAQTPYIDPISTHFYDENKTYQLNAWAQTCNIVSGTAFAGFYSLSPLDSINNHLQWPLYYPYLKNKIIPNATVDGFFSGCTPLDGLLVSTLDCLYSSTCLKNFADYFPDLNQTNSTWLNGLSASFQKRIPVKDLLSELFVEEWLPMINYPQYFTSCAPKRCTYTEINHMNLFYTAALLLALYGGLTILLRLITSFSVAVFFKVKHRSTNNNFNRGKF
;
A
#
# COMPACT_ATOMS: atom_id res chain seq x y z
N MET A 1 -47.95 12.88 -62.97
CA MET A 1 -48.77 13.38 -61.85
C MET A 1 -47.95 14.38 -61.05
N ASN A 2 -48.52 15.57 -60.80
CA ASN A 2 -47.77 16.82 -60.61
C ASN A 2 -47.46 17.08 -59.12
N LYS A 3 -46.22 16.84 -58.67
CA LYS A 3 -45.74 17.05 -57.28
C LYS A 3 -46.03 18.46 -56.74
N LYS A 4 -46.05 19.49 -57.61
CA LYS A 4 -46.38 20.88 -57.23
C LYS A 4 -47.84 21.07 -56.82
N SER A 5 -48.78 20.32 -57.41
CA SER A 5 -50.21 20.45 -57.11
C SER A 5 -50.58 19.86 -55.73
N LEU A 6 -49.88 18.80 -55.30
CA LEU A 6 -50.10 18.19 -54.00
C LEU A 6 -49.59 19.08 -52.85
N HIS A 7 -48.43 19.73 -53.04
CA HIS A 7 -47.85 20.61 -52.02
C HIS A 7 -48.71 21.85 -51.75
N ILE A 8 -49.26 22.45 -52.81
CA ILE A 8 -50.14 23.63 -52.69
C ILE A 8 -51.45 23.25 -51.98
N ARG A 9 -52.04 22.09 -52.32
CA ARG A 9 -53.26 21.59 -51.66
C ARG A 9 -53.04 21.26 -50.18
N LEU A 10 -51.89 20.69 -49.83
CA LEU A 10 -51.50 20.44 -48.43
C LEU A 10 -51.32 21.74 -47.65
N LEU A 11 -50.72 22.77 -48.27
CA LEU A 11 -50.55 24.09 -47.66
C LEU A 11 -51.89 24.80 -47.45
N GLU A 12 -52.83 24.72 -48.40
CA GLU A 12 -54.20 25.24 -48.22
C GLU A 12 -54.97 24.50 -47.12
N TYR A 13 -54.82 23.18 -47.03
CA TYR A 13 -55.48 22.39 -45.98
C TYR A 13 -54.93 22.73 -44.59
N ILE A 14 -53.61 22.86 -44.45
CA ILE A 14 -52.95 23.27 -43.19
C ILE A 14 -53.29 24.73 -42.86
N TYR A 15 -53.51 25.60 -43.85
CA TYR A 15 -53.84 27.02 -43.65
C TYR A 15 -55.20 27.23 -42.96
N HIS A 16 -56.15 26.32 -43.22
CA HIS A 16 -57.50 26.29 -42.63
C HIS A 16 -57.63 25.32 -41.44
N TYR A 17 -56.59 24.55 -41.14
CA TYR A 17 -56.61 23.61 -40.01
C TYR A 17 -56.46 24.36 -38.69
N ASN A 18 -57.37 24.10 -37.75
CA ASN A 18 -57.33 24.67 -36.40
C ASN A 18 -57.20 23.51 -35.40
N VAL A 19 -56.05 23.44 -34.71
CA VAL A 19 -55.78 22.39 -33.71
C VAL A 19 -56.50 22.68 -32.38
N PHE A 20 -56.92 23.92 -32.18
CA PHE A 20 -57.61 24.39 -30.98
C PHE A 20 -59.07 24.72 -31.35
N THR A 21 -59.84 23.67 -31.63
CA THR A 21 -61.30 23.76 -31.66
C THR A 21 -61.81 23.72 -30.22
N PRO A 22 -62.78 24.57 -29.83
CA PRO A 22 -63.48 24.40 -28.56
C PRO A 22 -64.11 23.01 -28.53
N ASP A 23 -63.99 22.29 -27.42
CA ASP A 23 -64.84 21.12 -27.19
C ASP A 23 -66.30 21.61 -27.10
N GLU A 24 -67.24 20.85 -27.65
CA GLU A 24 -68.66 21.24 -27.74
C GLU A 24 -69.35 21.42 -26.37
N ASP A 25 -68.65 21.09 -25.27
CA ASP A 25 -69.15 21.15 -23.88
C ASP A 25 -68.61 22.33 -23.05
N ASP A 26 -67.83 23.26 -23.62
CA ASP A 26 -67.22 24.38 -22.87
C ASP A 26 -68.09 25.67 -22.84
N TYR A 27 -69.37 25.55 -23.20
CA TYR A 27 -70.41 26.56 -22.94
C TYR A 27 -71.19 26.18 -21.68
N ASP A 28 -70.55 26.32 -20.52
CA ASP A 28 -71.29 26.32 -19.26
C ASP A 28 -72.11 27.63 -19.17
N ASP A 29 -73.43 27.45 -19.09
CA ASP A 29 -74.48 28.45 -18.86
C ASP A 29 -74.40 29.04 -17.44
N ASP A 30 -73.25 29.57 -17.01
CA ASP A 30 -73.16 30.37 -15.79
C ASP A 30 -73.26 31.86 -16.14
N LEU A 31 -74.52 32.27 -16.34
CA LEU A 31 -74.95 33.65 -16.10
C LEU A 31 -74.69 33.98 -14.64
N ASP A 32 -73.68 34.80 -14.34
CA ASP A 32 -73.83 35.93 -13.42
C ASP A 32 -72.58 36.82 -13.34
N ASP A 33 -72.88 38.11 -13.26
CA ASP A 33 -72.09 39.25 -12.76
C ASP A 33 -71.21 40.09 -13.71
N ASP A 34 -71.41 41.39 -13.55
CA ASP A 34 -71.07 42.52 -14.41
C ASP A 34 -69.54 42.77 -14.54
N ASN A 35 -69.10 42.95 -15.80
CA ASN A 35 -67.80 43.46 -16.29
C ASN A 35 -66.83 42.45 -16.92
N ASP A 36 -67.25 41.73 -17.96
CA ASP A 36 -66.27 41.40 -18.99
C ASP A 36 -66.81 41.61 -20.41
N LYS A 37 -65.97 42.20 -21.26
CA LYS A 37 -66.31 42.49 -22.65
C LYS A 37 -66.64 41.18 -23.35
N VAL A 38 -67.83 41.09 -23.94
CA VAL A 38 -68.18 40.09 -24.95
C VAL A 38 -67.00 39.98 -25.93
N ARG A 39 -66.27 38.88 -25.84
CA ARG A 39 -65.07 38.62 -26.65
C ARG A 39 -65.56 38.34 -28.06
N ASP A 40 -65.30 39.26 -28.99
CA ASP A 40 -65.74 39.15 -30.40
C ASP A 40 -65.37 37.75 -30.97
N PRO A 41 -66.35 36.94 -31.43
CA PRO A 41 -66.10 35.58 -31.92
C PRO A 41 -65.17 35.54 -33.14
N ALA A 42 -65.06 36.65 -33.89
CA ALA A 42 -64.07 36.77 -34.96
C ALA A 42 -62.63 36.99 -34.44
N LEU A 43 -62.49 37.57 -33.24
CA LEU A 43 -61.20 37.80 -32.58
C LEU A 43 -60.68 36.50 -31.93
N THR A 44 -61.57 35.69 -31.34
CA THR A 44 -61.22 34.37 -30.77
C THR A 44 -60.81 33.38 -31.85
N LEU A 45 -61.51 33.33 -32.99
CA LEU A 45 -61.12 32.52 -34.14
C LEU A 45 -59.75 32.92 -34.72
N LYS A 46 -59.46 34.23 -34.79
CA LYS A 46 -58.14 34.72 -35.20
C LYS A 46 -57.05 34.27 -34.23
N GLN A 47 -57.28 34.34 -32.92
CA GLN A 47 -56.33 33.86 -31.92
C GLN A 47 -56.06 32.34 -32.04
N GLN A 48 -57.09 31.54 -32.30
CA GLN A 48 -56.98 30.09 -32.52
C GLN A 48 -56.20 29.73 -33.81
N LEU A 49 -56.37 30.52 -34.88
CA LEU A 49 -55.59 30.34 -36.11
C LEU A 49 -54.10 30.73 -35.91
N TYR A 50 -53.81 31.79 -35.15
CA TYR A 50 -52.42 32.18 -34.85
C TYR A 50 -51.72 31.19 -33.90
N THR A 51 -52.43 30.63 -32.91
CA THR A 51 -51.89 29.57 -32.04
C THR A 51 -51.55 28.32 -32.83
N THR A 52 -52.45 27.87 -33.71
CA THR A 52 -52.20 26.71 -34.58
C THR A 52 -51.00 26.94 -35.53
N ARG A 53 -50.89 28.13 -36.12
CA ARG A 53 -49.79 28.50 -37.04
C ARG A 53 -48.43 28.61 -36.35
N LEU A 54 -48.39 28.88 -35.04
CA LEU A 54 -47.17 28.88 -34.24
C LEU A 54 -46.85 27.46 -33.72
N TYR A 55 -47.87 26.69 -33.36
CA TYR A 55 -47.76 25.34 -32.82
C TYR A 55 -47.12 24.36 -33.81
N ILE A 56 -47.62 24.29 -35.05
CA ILE A 56 -47.15 23.32 -36.06
C ILE A 56 -45.64 23.43 -36.35
N PRO A 57 -45.06 24.62 -36.65
CA PRO A 57 -43.63 24.72 -36.92
C PRO A 57 -42.77 24.48 -35.68
N LEU A 58 -43.19 24.93 -34.49
CA LEU A 58 -42.47 24.64 -33.24
C LEU A 58 -42.44 23.14 -32.94
N PHE A 59 -43.57 22.46 -33.14
CA PHE A 59 -43.67 21.02 -32.95
C PHE A 59 -42.72 20.25 -33.89
N ILE A 60 -42.67 20.65 -35.17
CA ILE A 60 -41.75 20.05 -36.15
C ILE A 60 -40.28 20.31 -35.78
N ILE A 61 -39.94 21.52 -35.36
CA ILE A 61 -38.55 21.88 -34.97
C ILE A 61 -38.11 21.08 -33.74
N ILE A 62 -38.95 20.99 -32.71
CA ILE A 62 -38.62 20.25 -31.49
C ILE A 62 -38.51 18.76 -31.77
N LEU A 63 -39.43 18.19 -32.56
CA LEU A 63 -39.31 16.79 -32.99
C LEU A 63 -38.00 16.55 -33.76
N TYR A 64 -37.63 17.45 -34.67
CA TYR A 64 -36.38 17.34 -35.41
C TYR A 64 -35.15 17.37 -34.47
N ILE A 65 -35.10 18.31 -33.53
CA ILE A 65 -34.00 18.39 -32.55
C ILE A 65 -33.93 17.12 -31.68
N LEU A 66 -35.07 16.63 -31.18
CA LEU A 66 -35.12 15.40 -30.39
C LEU A 66 -34.67 14.18 -31.18
N THR A 67 -35.09 14.06 -32.46
CA THR A 67 -34.62 12.97 -33.33
C THR A 67 -33.12 13.04 -33.58
N PHE A 68 -32.57 14.24 -33.79
CA PHE A 68 -31.14 14.43 -34.02
C PHE A 68 -30.32 14.09 -32.77
N ILE A 69 -30.74 14.55 -31.59
CA ILE A 69 -30.07 14.21 -30.32
C ILE A 69 -30.13 12.70 -30.07
N ALA A 70 -31.29 12.07 -30.28
CA ALA A 70 -31.45 10.63 -30.11
C ALA A 70 -30.64 9.79 -31.11
N PHE A 71 -30.36 10.35 -32.30
CA PHE A 71 -29.53 9.71 -33.32
C PHE A 71 -28.04 9.84 -33.04
N VAL A 72 -27.60 10.98 -32.50
CA VAL A 72 -26.18 11.26 -32.21
C VAL A 72 -25.73 10.65 -30.87
N SER A 73 -26.65 10.42 -29.94
CA SER A 73 -26.31 9.87 -28.61
C SER A 73 -25.87 8.40 -28.74
N PRO A 74 -24.61 8.06 -28.42
CA PRO A 74 -24.13 6.68 -28.44
C PRO A 74 -24.91 5.84 -27.42
N GLN A 75 -25.20 4.58 -27.77
CA GLN A 75 -25.86 3.65 -26.88
C GLN A 75 -24.97 2.48 -26.53
N ASP A 76 -24.91 2.16 -25.24
CA ASP A 76 -24.18 1.00 -24.76
C ASP A 76 -24.99 -0.27 -25.06
N ARG A 77 -24.39 -1.17 -25.83
CA ARG A 77 -24.93 -2.51 -26.03
C ARG A 77 -24.17 -3.49 -25.17
N LEU A 78 -24.88 -4.18 -24.28
CA LEU A 78 -24.31 -5.26 -23.48
C LEU A 78 -24.17 -6.53 -24.33
N ILE A 79 -22.95 -7.03 -24.45
CA ILE A 79 -22.61 -8.31 -25.09
C ILE A 79 -22.34 -9.33 -24.00
N THR A 80 -22.85 -10.56 -24.15
CA THR A 80 -22.61 -11.66 -23.21
C THR A 80 -21.86 -12.79 -23.91
N VAL A 81 -20.73 -13.19 -23.34
CA VAL A 81 -19.90 -14.29 -23.79
C VAL A 81 -20.00 -15.44 -22.78
N THR A 82 -20.08 -16.67 -23.28
CA THR A 82 -20.15 -17.90 -22.47
C THR A 82 -18.96 -18.80 -22.79
N ASN A 83 -18.67 -19.79 -21.95
CA ASN A 83 -17.50 -20.69 -22.06
C ASN A 83 -16.16 -19.92 -22.07
N ILE A 84 -15.90 -19.23 -20.96
CA ILE A 84 -14.70 -18.39 -20.81
C ILE A 84 -13.47 -19.28 -20.58
N THR A 85 -12.47 -19.15 -21.45
CA THR A 85 -11.13 -19.74 -21.27
C THR A 85 -10.13 -18.67 -20.81
N PRO A 86 -8.97 -19.04 -20.22
CA PRO A 86 -7.95 -18.08 -19.82
C PRO A 86 -7.48 -17.17 -20.97
N GLU A 87 -7.32 -17.72 -22.16
CA GLU A 87 -6.87 -16.98 -23.35
C GLU A 87 -7.94 -16.01 -23.84
N LEU A 88 -9.21 -16.47 -23.88
CA LEU A 88 -10.35 -15.63 -24.27
C LEU A 88 -10.54 -14.47 -23.29
N PHE A 89 -10.41 -14.74 -21.99
CA PHE A 89 -10.47 -13.69 -20.98
C PHE A 89 -9.32 -12.70 -21.12
N SER A 90 -8.09 -13.17 -21.37
CA SER A 90 -6.94 -12.30 -21.59
C SER A 90 -7.16 -11.35 -22.78
N GLN A 91 -7.69 -11.86 -23.89
CA GLN A 91 -8.03 -11.04 -25.05
C GLN A 91 -9.10 -10.00 -24.72
N LEU A 92 -10.22 -10.41 -24.11
CA LEU A 92 -11.32 -9.51 -23.73
C LEU A 92 -10.86 -8.44 -22.72
N SER A 93 -9.97 -8.81 -21.80
CA SER A 93 -9.41 -7.90 -20.79
C SER A 93 -8.51 -6.83 -21.42
N ILE A 94 -7.94 -7.07 -22.60
CA ILE A 94 -7.14 -6.09 -23.33
C ILE A 94 -8.06 -5.20 -24.18
N GLU A 95 -9.03 -5.78 -24.89
CA GLU A 95 -9.90 -5.05 -25.82
C GLU A 95 -10.99 -4.23 -25.11
N HIS A 96 -11.46 -4.69 -23.95
CA HIS A 96 -12.63 -4.14 -23.25
C HIS A 96 -12.41 -3.91 -21.75
N ALA A 97 -11.17 -3.59 -21.34
CA ALA A 97 -10.78 -3.47 -19.93
C ALA A 97 -11.76 -2.67 -19.04
N ASP A 98 -12.26 -1.54 -19.54
CA ASP A 98 -13.08 -0.61 -18.74
C ASP A 98 -14.52 -1.08 -18.49
N THR A 99 -15.04 -1.97 -19.35
CA THR A 99 -16.46 -2.37 -19.35
C THR A 99 -16.67 -3.87 -19.17
N LEU A 100 -15.59 -4.65 -19.21
CA LEU A 100 -15.62 -6.09 -19.00
C LEU A 100 -15.97 -6.45 -17.55
N SER A 101 -16.96 -7.31 -17.39
CA SER A 101 -17.36 -7.91 -16.12
C SER A 101 -17.50 -9.41 -16.28
N CYS A 102 -16.74 -10.16 -15.48
CA CYS A 102 -16.71 -11.61 -15.46
C CYS A 102 -16.96 -12.09 -14.03
N PRO A 103 -18.21 -12.31 -13.60
CA PRO A 103 -18.48 -12.76 -12.25
C PRO A 103 -17.92 -14.16 -11.98
N CYS A 104 -17.21 -14.31 -10.85
CA CYS A 104 -16.77 -15.60 -10.35
C CYS A 104 -17.97 -16.40 -9.79
N SER A 105 -17.95 -17.72 -9.97
CA SER A 105 -18.88 -18.62 -9.25
C SER A 105 -18.46 -18.78 -7.79
N THR A 106 -17.16 -18.76 -7.52
CA THR A 106 -16.59 -18.81 -6.16
C THR A 106 -15.96 -17.46 -5.85
N ILE A 107 -16.51 -16.73 -4.88
CA ILE A 107 -16.05 -15.37 -4.56
C ILE A 107 -14.84 -15.31 -3.62
N ALA A 108 -14.46 -16.43 -3.02
CA ALA A 108 -13.35 -16.51 -2.08
C ALA A 108 -12.50 -17.73 -2.41
N VAL A 109 -11.26 -17.50 -2.84
CA VAL A 109 -10.32 -18.55 -3.23
C VAL A 109 -9.12 -18.52 -2.27
N PRO A 110 -8.89 -19.58 -1.47
CA PRO A 110 -7.71 -19.69 -0.60
C PRO A 110 -6.40 -19.52 -1.37
N TYR A 111 -5.46 -18.76 -0.83
CA TYR A 111 -4.15 -18.54 -1.48
C TYR A 111 -3.36 -19.85 -1.63
N GLU A 112 -3.44 -20.77 -0.67
CA GLU A 112 -2.79 -22.09 -0.74
C GLU A 112 -3.10 -22.90 -2.02
N ILE A 113 -4.21 -22.62 -2.69
CA ILE A 113 -4.62 -23.34 -3.91
C ILE A 113 -3.77 -22.93 -5.12
N PHE A 114 -3.31 -21.69 -5.18
CA PHE A 114 -2.73 -21.10 -6.39
C PHE A 114 -1.47 -20.27 -6.15
N VAL A 115 -1.02 -20.16 -4.89
CA VAL A 115 0.21 -19.48 -4.51
C VAL A 115 1.14 -20.48 -3.85
N SER A 116 2.40 -20.46 -4.25
CA SER A 116 3.48 -21.17 -3.57
C SER A 116 4.65 -20.23 -3.34
N ASN A 117 5.40 -20.44 -2.27
CA ASN A 117 6.49 -19.55 -1.88
C ASN A 117 7.75 -20.35 -1.65
N THR A 118 8.86 -19.90 -2.23
CA THR A 118 10.19 -20.41 -1.92
C THR A 118 11.01 -19.29 -1.29
N ILE A 119 11.46 -19.52 -0.06
CA ILE A 119 12.25 -18.58 0.74
C ILE A 119 13.61 -19.20 0.99
N SER A 120 14.67 -18.49 0.63
CA SER A 120 16.04 -18.84 0.99
C SER A 120 16.53 -17.89 2.07
N PHE A 121 16.94 -18.45 3.20
CA PHE A 121 17.54 -17.69 4.28
C PHE A 121 19.05 -17.58 4.10
N HIS A 122 19.63 -16.54 4.69
CA HIS A 122 21.05 -16.27 4.69
C HIS A 122 21.81 -17.49 5.25
N PRO A 123 22.89 -17.97 4.59
CA PRO A 123 23.54 -19.24 4.92
C PRO A 123 24.04 -19.35 6.37
N VAL A 124 24.32 -18.22 7.03
CA VAL A 124 24.66 -18.20 8.46
C VAL A 124 23.60 -18.89 9.33
N CYS A 125 22.32 -18.74 8.98
CA CYS A 125 21.20 -19.27 9.76
C CYS A 125 20.97 -20.77 9.59
N SER A 126 21.64 -21.43 8.63
CA SER A 126 21.64 -22.88 8.45
C SER A 126 23.03 -23.50 8.69
N SER A 127 23.99 -22.68 9.14
CA SER A 127 25.37 -23.10 9.35
C SER A 127 25.62 -23.66 10.75
N ILE A 128 26.81 -24.23 10.94
CA ILE A 128 27.28 -24.66 12.26
C ILE A 128 27.40 -23.49 13.27
N TYR A 129 27.55 -22.25 12.80
CA TYR A 129 27.77 -21.09 13.66
C TYR A 129 26.55 -20.70 14.51
N VAL A 130 25.37 -21.22 14.18
CA VAL A 130 24.14 -21.05 14.98
C VAL A 130 23.77 -22.33 15.72
N SER A 131 24.61 -23.36 15.67
CA SER A 131 24.36 -24.64 16.35
C SER A 131 24.68 -24.55 17.84
N LYS A 132 24.01 -25.40 18.64
CA LYS A 132 24.23 -25.47 20.08
C LYS A 132 25.65 -25.92 20.40
N GLU A 133 26.19 -26.85 19.62
CA GLU A 133 27.54 -27.39 19.78
C GLU A 133 28.60 -26.30 19.59
N TRP A 134 28.45 -25.47 18.56
CA TRP A 134 29.34 -24.32 18.33
C TRP A 134 29.29 -23.32 19.48
N ILE A 135 28.08 -22.90 19.87
CA ILE A 135 27.89 -21.91 20.93
C ILE A 135 28.46 -22.42 22.27
N GLN A 136 28.28 -23.71 22.57
CA GLN A 136 28.83 -24.33 23.78
C GLN A 136 30.36 -24.38 23.78
N ALA A 137 30.97 -24.70 22.63
CA ALA A 137 32.42 -24.77 22.50
C ALA A 137 33.13 -23.40 22.61
N LEU A 138 32.38 -22.29 22.53
CA LEU A 138 32.89 -20.94 22.77
C LEU A 138 32.83 -20.51 24.25
N TYR A 139 32.34 -21.37 25.15
CA TYR A 139 32.24 -21.04 26.56
C TYR A 139 33.61 -21.01 27.24
N LEU A 140 33.86 -19.95 28.01
CA LEU A 140 35.00 -19.84 28.90
C LEU A 140 34.53 -19.38 30.27
N SER A 141 34.91 -20.11 31.32
CA SER A 141 34.52 -19.81 32.70
C SER A 141 35.08 -18.47 33.21
N TYR A 142 36.20 -18.03 32.64
CA TYR A 142 36.89 -16.78 32.97
C TYR A 142 36.62 -15.65 31.96
N ALA A 143 35.61 -15.79 31.08
CA ALA A 143 35.30 -14.77 30.07
C ALA A 143 35.10 -13.37 30.69
N SER A 144 34.39 -13.28 31.82
CA SER A 144 34.19 -12.04 32.58
C SER A 144 35.43 -11.54 33.32
N SER A 145 36.62 -12.11 33.07
CA SER A 145 37.92 -11.62 33.56
C SER A 145 38.80 -11.07 32.42
N LEU A 146 38.37 -11.19 31.16
CA LEU A 146 39.06 -10.70 29.96
C LEU A 146 38.57 -9.30 29.55
N LEU A 147 39.40 -8.54 28.82
CA LEU A 147 39.01 -7.21 28.31
C LEU A 147 37.65 -7.26 27.58
N VAL A 148 36.85 -6.20 27.70
CA VAL A 148 35.55 -6.12 27.02
C VAL A 148 35.67 -6.23 25.48
N THR A 149 36.78 -5.76 24.92
CA THR A 149 37.11 -5.89 23.49
C THR A 149 37.73 -7.23 23.10
N ASP A 150 38.10 -8.06 24.09
CA ASP A 150 38.53 -9.42 23.82
C ASP A 150 37.35 -10.24 23.32
N PHE A 151 37.50 -10.84 22.14
CA PHE A 151 36.42 -11.57 21.50
C PHE A 151 35.94 -12.73 22.37
N ARG A 152 36.83 -13.35 23.16
CA ARG A 152 36.48 -14.43 24.10
C ARG A 152 35.48 -14.00 25.16
N THR A 153 35.42 -12.72 25.50
CA THR A 153 34.48 -12.17 26.48
C THR A 153 33.05 -12.29 25.97
N THR A 154 32.80 -11.97 24.70
CA THR A 154 31.45 -11.81 24.15
C THR A 154 31.04 -12.85 23.11
N ALA A 155 31.99 -13.64 22.57
CA ALA A 155 31.77 -14.58 21.47
C ALA A 155 30.55 -15.48 21.70
N LYS A 156 30.51 -16.23 22.81
CA LYS A 156 29.38 -17.12 23.13
C LYS A 156 28.04 -16.38 23.09
N SER A 157 27.95 -15.21 23.73
CA SER A 157 26.71 -14.42 23.77
C SER A 157 26.33 -13.86 22.40
N GLN A 158 27.30 -13.46 21.58
CA GLN A 158 27.06 -12.97 20.23
C GLN A 158 26.55 -14.09 19.31
N PHE A 159 27.14 -15.28 19.35
CA PHE A 159 26.63 -16.42 18.55
C PHE A 159 25.29 -16.95 19.07
N GLN A 160 25.03 -16.89 20.38
CA GLN A 160 23.71 -17.19 20.92
C GLN A 160 22.66 -16.21 20.39
N LEU A 161 22.93 -14.90 20.43
CA LEU A 161 22.04 -13.88 19.88
C LEU A 161 21.85 -14.03 18.36
N LEU A 162 22.90 -14.37 17.63
CA LEU A 162 22.82 -14.63 16.19
C LEU A 162 21.91 -15.83 15.88
N ALA A 163 22.03 -16.92 16.65
CA ALA A 163 21.15 -18.08 16.53
C ALA A 163 19.70 -17.74 16.89
N ASP A 164 19.49 -16.94 17.93
CA ASP A 164 18.16 -16.49 18.34
C ASP A 164 17.52 -15.59 17.28
N PHE A 165 18.29 -14.67 16.67
CA PHE A 165 17.82 -13.85 15.55
C PHE A 165 17.44 -14.68 14.34
N CYS A 166 18.31 -15.60 13.91
CA CYS A 166 18.01 -16.52 12.81
C CYS A 166 16.73 -17.32 13.09
N SER A 167 16.59 -17.87 14.29
CA SER A 167 15.42 -18.66 14.70
C SER A 167 14.14 -17.82 14.71
N ILE A 168 14.18 -16.62 15.31
CA ILE A 168 13.02 -15.71 15.38
C ILE A 168 12.61 -15.25 13.98
N CYS A 169 13.56 -14.88 13.12
CA CYS A 169 13.25 -14.46 11.74
C CYS A 169 12.65 -15.61 10.95
N GLN A 170 13.29 -16.79 10.95
CA GLN A 170 12.78 -17.97 10.24
C GLN A 170 11.38 -18.36 10.70
N LYS A 171 11.17 -18.39 12.02
CA LYS A 171 9.87 -18.72 12.61
C LYS A 171 8.81 -17.69 12.24
N THR A 172 9.07 -16.41 12.48
CA THR A 172 8.08 -15.34 12.22
C THR A 172 7.71 -15.25 10.74
N VAL A 173 8.69 -15.40 9.83
CA VAL A 173 8.44 -15.45 8.39
C VAL A 173 7.60 -16.67 8.01
N SER A 174 7.91 -17.84 8.55
CA SER A 174 7.17 -19.08 8.25
C SER A 174 5.73 -19.04 8.79
N GLU A 175 5.53 -18.48 9.99
CA GLU A 175 4.20 -18.28 10.58
C GLU A 175 3.39 -17.27 9.77
N SER A 176 3.97 -16.12 9.42
CA SER A 176 3.30 -15.09 8.59
C SER A 176 2.94 -15.61 7.20
N LEU A 177 3.79 -16.47 6.63
CA LEU A 177 3.50 -17.13 5.36
C LEU A 177 2.35 -18.13 5.51
N THR A 178 2.33 -18.90 6.60
CA THR A 178 1.24 -19.84 6.89
C THR A 178 -0.09 -19.09 7.03
N ASP A 179 -0.09 -17.95 7.73
CA ASP A 179 -1.26 -17.09 7.85
C ASP A 179 -1.72 -16.56 6.48
N LEU A 180 -0.79 -16.08 5.65
CA LEU A 180 -1.08 -15.66 4.28
C LEU A 180 -1.67 -16.82 3.44
N MET A 181 -1.18 -18.05 3.59
CA MET A 181 -1.72 -19.19 2.84
C MET A 181 -3.13 -19.57 3.27
N ASN A 182 -3.49 -19.32 4.54
CA ASN A 182 -4.83 -19.51 5.09
C ASN A 182 -5.81 -18.39 4.71
N GLU A 183 -5.31 -17.23 4.28
CA GLU A 183 -6.14 -16.15 3.76
C GLU A 183 -6.77 -16.50 2.40
N GLN A 184 -7.85 -15.79 2.07
CA GLN A 184 -8.59 -15.98 0.83
C GLN A 184 -8.56 -14.70 0.00
N LEU A 185 -8.33 -14.86 -1.29
CA LEU A 185 -8.58 -13.81 -2.27
C LEU A 185 -10.09 -13.66 -2.46
N VAL A 186 -10.66 -12.58 -1.91
CA VAL A 186 -12.09 -12.29 -1.99
C VAL A 186 -12.36 -11.32 -3.14
N THR A 187 -13.04 -11.80 -4.17
CA THR A 187 -13.45 -11.00 -5.32
C THR A 187 -14.73 -11.53 -5.95
N VAL A 188 -15.64 -10.63 -6.32
CA VAL A 188 -16.86 -10.99 -7.07
C VAL A 188 -16.56 -11.17 -8.57
N GLN A 189 -15.47 -10.56 -9.05
CA GLN A 189 -15.08 -10.53 -10.45
C GLN A 189 -13.79 -11.32 -10.66
N LEU A 190 -13.65 -11.95 -11.81
CA LEU A 190 -12.40 -12.56 -12.23
C LEU A 190 -11.35 -11.44 -12.42
N LEU A 191 -10.23 -11.57 -11.72
CA LEU A 191 -9.09 -10.66 -11.82
C LEU A 191 -8.11 -11.15 -12.88
N SER A 192 -7.43 -10.22 -13.54
CA SER A 192 -6.32 -10.55 -14.44
C SER A 192 -5.13 -11.12 -13.68
N GLU A 193 -4.25 -11.83 -14.37
CA GLU A 193 -3.05 -12.40 -13.77
C GLU A 193 -2.19 -11.33 -13.09
N ASP A 194 -2.06 -10.15 -13.70
CA ASP A 194 -1.31 -9.04 -13.14
C ASP A 194 -1.98 -8.42 -11.92
N GLN A 195 -3.31 -8.38 -11.87
CA GLN A 195 -4.05 -7.93 -10.68
C GLN A 195 -3.87 -8.91 -9.52
N VAL A 196 -4.03 -10.21 -9.77
CA VAL A 196 -3.79 -11.27 -8.77
C VAL A 196 -2.36 -11.19 -8.26
N ARG A 197 -1.39 -11.08 -9.17
CA ARG A 197 0.03 -10.93 -8.84
C ARG A 197 0.30 -9.69 -8.01
N SER A 198 -0.23 -8.53 -8.40
CA SER A 198 -0.04 -7.28 -7.68
C SER A 198 -0.59 -7.35 -6.26
N GLN A 199 -1.75 -7.99 -6.07
CA GLN A 199 -2.35 -8.15 -4.75
C GLN A 199 -1.52 -9.07 -3.84
N ILE A 200 -1.03 -10.20 -4.36
CA ILE A 200 -0.16 -11.11 -3.59
C ILE A 200 1.16 -10.44 -3.24
N LEU A 201 1.79 -9.77 -4.21
CA LEU A 201 3.04 -9.06 -3.97
C LEU A 201 2.87 -7.94 -2.93
N ALA A 202 1.76 -7.20 -2.96
CA ALA A 202 1.46 -6.19 -1.96
C ALA A 202 1.33 -6.78 -0.54
N ASN A 203 0.69 -7.95 -0.40
CA ASN A 203 0.60 -8.63 0.90
C ASN A 203 1.98 -9.12 1.37
N ILE A 204 2.80 -9.65 0.47
CA ILE A 204 4.18 -10.07 0.80
C ILE A 204 5.03 -8.85 1.19
N ASP A 205 4.91 -7.73 0.50
CA ASP A 205 5.64 -6.50 0.80
C ASP A 205 5.21 -5.90 2.14
N LEU A 206 3.93 -6.06 2.52
CA LEU A 206 3.44 -5.72 3.85
C LEU A 206 4.13 -6.58 4.92
N ILE A 207 4.30 -7.88 4.70
CA ILE A 207 5.03 -8.77 5.62
C ILE A 207 6.51 -8.34 5.72
N LYS A 208 7.15 -8.12 4.58
CA LYS A 208 8.56 -7.70 4.49
C LYS A 208 8.84 -6.35 5.15
N SER A 209 7.84 -5.46 5.26
CA SER A 209 8.00 -4.15 5.91
C SER A 209 7.56 -4.16 7.38
N SER A 210 6.53 -4.93 7.74
CA SER A 210 5.97 -4.97 9.09
C SER A 210 6.86 -5.72 10.09
N ILE A 211 7.39 -6.90 9.72
CA ILE A 211 8.17 -7.71 10.66
C ILE A 211 9.47 -7.00 11.07
N PRO A 212 10.29 -6.47 10.15
CA PRO A 212 11.51 -5.75 10.53
C PRO A 212 11.25 -4.58 11.49
N ALA A 213 10.17 -3.83 11.28
CA ALA A 213 9.80 -2.72 12.16
C ALA A 213 9.48 -3.19 13.59
N GLN A 214 8.80 -4.34 13.72
CA GLN A 214 8.52 -4.95 15.02
C GLN A 214 9.80 -5.43 15.70
N ILE A 215 10.69 -6.11 14.97
CA ILE A 215 11.97 -6.57 15.49
C ILE A 215 12.84 -5.38 15.93
N GLU A 216 12.92 -4.32 15.13
CA GLU A 216 13.66 -3.10 15.46
C GLU A 216 13.10 -2.46 16.74
N SER A 217 11.78 -2.43 16.89
CA SER A 217 11.12 -1.94 18.11
C SER A 217 11.51 -2.76 19.35
N ILE A 218 11.54 -4.10 19.24
CA ILE A 218 11.96 -5.00 20.32
C ILE A 218 13.43 -4.78 20.68
N VAL A 219 14.32 -4.68 19.69
CA VAL A 219 15.75 -4.41 19.91
C VAL A 219 15.94 -3.08 20.64
N LYS A 220 15.26 -2.01 20.21
CA LYS A 220 15.29 -0.71 20.88
C LYS A 220 14.76 -0.80 22.30
N LEU A 221 13.66 -1.53 22.52
CA LEU A 221 13.09 -1.74 23.85
C LEU A 221 14.08 -2.44 24.78
N LEU A 222 14.80 -3.46 24.30
CA LEU A 222 15.84 -4.16 25.07
C LEU A 222 16.98 -3.21 25.45
N GLN A 223 17.47 -2.40 24.51
CA GLN A 223 18.52 -1.42 24.77
C GLN A 223 18.09 -0.38 25.81
N ILE A 224 16.90 0.24 25.62
CA ILE A 224 16.35 1.24 26.53
C ILE A 224 16.12 0.64 27.92
N THR A 225 15.48 -0.53 28.00
CA THR A 225 15.18 -1.19 29.27
C THR A 225 16.47 -1.53 30.02
N THR A 226 17.50 -2.02 29.32
CA THR A 226 18.81 -2.32 29.91
C THR A 226 19.45 -1.06 30.50
N GLN A 227 19.45 0.04 29.75
CA GLN A 227 20.08 1.29 30.19
C GLN A 227 19.29 1.98 31.30
N SER A 228 17.99 2.19 31.11
CA SER A 228 17.13 2.91 32.05
C SER A 228 16.98 2.21 33.40
N ASN A 229 17.05 0.88 33.43
CA ASN A 229 17.00 0.12 34.69
C ASN A 229 18.38 -0.30 35.20
N SER A 230 19.47 0.11 34.54
CA SER A 230 20.85 -0.27 34.90
C SER A 230 21.01 -1.79 35.08
N LEU A 231 20.39 -2.57 34.19
CA LEU A 231 20.48 -4.03 34.24
C LEU A 231 21.91 -4.46 33.93
N VAL A 232 22.58 -5.12 34.86
CA VAL A 232 23.97 -5.57 34.70
C VAL A 232 24.02 -6.77 33.77
N SER A 233 24.82 -6.70 32.70
CA SER A 233 25.08 -7.85 31.83
C SER A 233 25.91 -8.89 32.59
N ALA A 234 25.64 -10.18 32.35
CA ALA A 234 26.38 -11.27 33.01
C ALA A 234 27.90 -11.26 32.73
N LEU A 235 28.30 -10.57 31.66
CA LEU A 235 29.68 -10.40 31.23
C LEU A 235 30.30 -9.07 31.72
N SER A 236 29.56 -8.28 32.51
CA SER A 236 29.97 -6.97 33.03
C SER A 236 30.43 -5.98 31.95
N THR A 237 29.91 -6.13 30.73
CA THR A 237 30.27 -5.27 29.59
C THR A 237 29.65 -3.88 29.67
N ASN A 238 28.51 -3.76 30.38
CA ASN A 238 27.76 -2.52 30.51
C ASN A 238 27.88 -1.85 31.88
N ILE A 239 28.29 -2.61 32.91
CA ILE A 239 28.55 -2.15 34.28
C ILE A 239 29.75 -2.93 34.80
N GLN A 240 30.74 -2.21 35.30
CA GLN A 240 31.99 -2.76 35.84
C GLN A 240 32.16 -2.33 37.31
N ALA A 241 32.69 -3.23 38.13
CA ALA A 241 32.96 -2.93 39.55
C ALA A 241 34.40 -2.44 39.71
N GLN A 242 34.58 -1.17 40.08
CA GLN A 242 35.88 -0.62 40.42
C GLN A 242 36.11 -0.76 41.92
N THR A 243 37.26 -1.31 42.31
CA THR A 243 37.70 -1.34 43.69
C THR A 243 38.78 -0.28 43.91
N GLY A 244 38.69 0.48 45.00
CA GLY A 244 39.68 1.50 45.33
C GLY A 244 39.93 1.61 46.83
N LEU A 245 40.82 2.53 47.19
CA LEU A 245 41.09 2.93 48.57
C LEU A 245 40.75 4.40 48.73
N THR A 246 40.02 4.75 49.78
CA THR A 246 39.82 6.16 50.14
C THR A 246 41.14 6.78 50.64
N LEU A 247 41.17 8.10 50.82
CA LEU A 247 42.30 8.79 51.49
C LEU A 247 42.59 8.22 52.90
N ALA A 248 41.60 7.61 53.55
CA ALA A 248 41.72 6.95 54.84
C ALA A 248 42.09 5.45 54.72
N GLN A 249 42.51 4.98 53.55
CA GLN A 249 42.84 3.58 53.24
C GLN A 249 41.69 2.59 53.45
N THR A 250 40.44 3.06 53.44
CA THR A 250 39.30 2.14 53.51
C THR A 250 38.99 1.60 52.11
N PRO A 251 38.86 0.27 51.93
CA PRO A 251 38.47 -0.30 50.65
C PRO A 251 37.03 0.10 50.33
N TYR A 252 36.77 0.41 49.06
CA TYR A 252 35.43 0.64 48.54
C TYR A 252 35.25 -0.08 47.21
N ILE A 253 33.99 -0.32 46.84
CA ILE A 253 33.59 -0.88 45.54
C ILE A 253 32.55 0.08 44.95
N ASP A 254 32.87 0.67 43.81
CA ASP A 254 31.98 1.57 43.08
C ASP A 254 31.61 0.95 41.73
N PRO A 255 30.32 0.92 41.37
CA PRO A 255 29.91 0.56 40.03
C PRO A 255 30.20 1.71 39.07
N ILE A 256 30.84 1.42 37.94
CA ILE A 256 30.95 2.33 36.81
C ILE A 256 30.03 1.81 35.72
N SER A 257 29.02 2.60 35.36
CA SER A 257 28.18 2.30 34.21
C SER A 257 28.87 2.73 32.93
N THR A 258 28.74 1.92 31.88
CA THR A 258 29.16 2.28 30.54
C THR A 258 27.95 2.69 29.71
N HIS A 259 28.00 3.86 29.09
CA HIS A 259 26.91 4.41 28.28
C HIS A 259 27.32 4.58 26.83
N PHE A 260 26.32 4.64 25.95
CA PHE A 260 26.51 5.12 24.59
C PHE A 260 26.87 6.60 24.60
N TYR A 261 27.87 6.97 23.81
CA TYR A 261 28.12 8.36 23.50
C TYR A 261 27.05 8.86 22.52
N ASP A 262 26.33 9.91 22.90
CA ASP A 262 25.38 10.62 22.03
C ASP A 262 26.01 11.96 21.69
N GLU A 263 26.47 12.13 20.44
CA GLU A 263 27.10 13.36 19.95
C GLU A 263 26.24 14.61 20.16
N ASN A 264 24.91 14.45 20.20
CA ASN A 264 23.96 15.55 20.39
C ASN A 264 23.68 15.88 21.86
N LYS A 265 24.21 15.09 22.81
CA LYS A 265 24.09 15.37 24.23
C LYS A 265 25.47 15.66 24.79
N THR A 266 25.65 16.89 25.24
CA THR A 266 26.75 17.31 26.10
C THR A 266 26.56 16.70 27.49
N TYR A 267 26.70 15.38 27.60
CA TYR A 267 26.87 14.76 28.91
C TYR A 267 28.19 15.29 29.46
N GLN A 268 28.12 16.07 30.55
CA GLN A 268 29.25 16.09 31.48
C GLN A 268 29.37 14.66 31.96
N LEU A 269 30.34 13.92 31.42
CA LEU A 269 30.73 12.62 31.94
C LEU A 269 31.15 12.87 33.39
N ASN A 270 30.25 12.61 34.33
CA ASN A 270 30.61 12.51 35.74
C ASN A 270 31.72 11.46 35.85
N ALA A 271 32.63 11.60 36.83
CA ALA A 271 33.79 10.72 36.99
C ALA A 271 33.47 9.20 37.07
N TRP A 272 32.19 8.83 37.20
CA TRP A 272 31.65 7.48 37.38
C TRP A 272 30.91 6.91 36.17
N ALA A 273 30.93 7.59 35.01
CA ALA A 273 30.36 7.10 33.75
C ALA A 273 31.48 6.99 32.70
N GLN A 274 31.62 5.80 32.08
CA GLN A 274 32.52 5.60 30.94
C GLN A 274 31.72 5.42 29.65
N THR A 275 32.29 5.78 28.49
CA THR A 275 31.64 5.51 27.20
C THR A 275 32.20 4.24 26.58
N CYS A 276 31.34 3.44 25.95
CA CYS A 276 31.77 2.33 25.12
C CYS A 276 32.35 2.90 23.81
N ASN A 277 33.58 3.39 23.80
CA ASN A 277 34.14 4.21 22.70
C ASN A 277 33.41 5.56 22.47
N ILE A 278 34.20 6.63 22.35
CA ILE A 278 33.76 8.03 22.22
C ILE A 278 33.19 8.33 20.82
N VAL A 279 33.41 7.49 19.80
CA VAL A 279 33.01 7.78 18.41
C VAL A 279 31.78 6.99 17.94
N SER A 280 31.63 5.72 18.34
CA SER A 280 30.62 4.83 17.72
C SER A 280 29.90 3.88 18.69
N GLY A 281 30.12 3.97 20.00
CA GLY A 281 29.52 3.00 20.93
C GLY A 281 30.15 1.59 20.88
N THR A 282 31.16 1.38 20.03
CA THR A 282 31.65 0.05 19.61
C THR A 282 33.14 0.04 19.29
N ALA A 283 33.81 -1.11 19.38
CA ALA A 283 35.23 -1.28 19.06
C ALA A 283 35.47 -2.62 18.34
N PHE A 284 36.52 -2.73 17.53
CA PHE A 284 36.88 -4.00 16.89
C PHE A 284 37.17 -5.07 17.93
N ALA A 285 36.70 -6.30 17.67
CA ALA A 285 37.00 -7.46 18.50
C ALA A 285 38.34 -8.09 18.10
N GLY A 286 39.07 -8.59 19.09
CA GLY A 286 40.35 -9.27 18.87
C GLY A 286 40.70 -10.21 20.01
N PHE A 287 41.78 -10.96 19.86
CA PHE A 287 42.33 -11.80 20.91
C PHE A 287 43.52 -11.10 21.55
N TYR A 288 43.50 -10.89 22.87
CA TYR A 288 44.56 -10.20 23.59
C TYR A 288 45.35 -11.17 24.47
N SER A 289 46.65 -10.90 24.65
CA SER A 289 47.45 -11.63 25.62
C SER A 289 47.04 -11.23 27.04
N LEU A 290 46.85 -12.23 27.91
CA LEU A 290 46.73 -12.04 29.35
C LEU A 290 48.08 -11.53 29.86
N SER A 291 48.21 -10.25 30.21
CA SER A 291 49.47 -9.66 30.66
C SER A 291 49.46 -9.56 32.19
N PRO A 292 50.56 -9.83 32.92
CA PRO A 292 50.62 -9.81 34.39
C PRO A 292 50.29 -8.47 35.07
N LEU A 293 49.95 -7.43 34.31
CA LEU A 293 49.30 -6.21 34.79
C LEU A 293 47.80 -6.41 35.07
N ASP A 294 47.29 -7.65 34.94
CA ASP A 294 45.97 -8.22 35.29
C ASP A 294 45.64 -8.07 36.80
N SER A 295 45.73 -6.84 37.30
CA SER A 295 44.85 -6.44 38.38
C SER A 295 43.45 -6.28 37.80
N ILE A 296 42.44 -6.57 38.62
CA ILE A 296 41.01 -6.33 38.45
C ILE A 296 40.67 -4.99 37.75
N ASN A 297 41.62 -4.04 37.75
CA ASN A 297 41.53 -2.74 37.10
C ASN A 297 41.52 -2.73 35.56
N ASN A 298 41.94 -3.78 34.85
CA ASN A 298 41.99 -3.73 33.37
C ASN A 298 40.68 -4.15 32.68
N HIS A 299 39.80 -4.88 33.38
CA HIS A 299 38.39 -5.00 32.97
C HIS A 299 37.72 -3.62 32.88
N LEU A 300 38.29 -2.61 33.56
CA LEU A 300 37.72 -1.27 33.70
C LEU A 300 37.93 -0.33 32.52
N GLN A 301 38.61 -0.76 31.45
CA GLN A 301 39.16 0.20 30.48
C GLN A 301 38.92 -0.22 29.04
N TRP A 302 37.93 0.40 28.41
CA TRP A 302 37.78 0.42 26.95
C TRP A 302 39.10 0.94 26.33
N PRO A 303 39.83 0.15 25.51
CA PRO A 303 41.16 0.54 25.02
C PRO A 303 41.20 1.87 24.27
N LEU A 304 40.05 2.28 23.71
CA LEU A 304 39.89 3.53 22.95
C LEU A 304 39.56 4.75 23.82
N TYR A 305 39.16 4.57 25.08
CA TYR A 305 38.84 5.65 26.02
C TYR A 305 40.10 6.34 26.56
N TYR A 306 41.23 5.62 26.63
CA TYR A 306 42.50 6.15 27.09
C TYR A 306 43.51 6.21 25.93
N PRO A 307 43.73 7.40 25.32
CA PRO A 307 44.67 7.58 24.21
C PRO A 307 46.08 7.03 24.48
N TYR A 308 46.51 7.02 25.75
CA TYR A 308 47.81 6.49 26.16
C TYR A 308 47.89 4.95 26.23
N LEU A 309 46.75 4.24 26.25
CA LEU A 309 46.67 2.78 26.22
C LEU A 309 46.50 2.22 24.81
N LYS A 310 46.03 3.02 23.85
CA LYS A 310 45.82 2.63 22.45
C LYS A 310 47.07 1.97 21.81
N ASN A 311 48.26 2.45 22.16
CA ASN A 311 49.53 1.91 21.65
C ASN A 311 50.13 0.79 22.53
N LYS A 312 49.50 0.46 23.66
CA LYS A 312 49.97 -0.56 24.62
C LYS A 312 49.12 -1.84 24.59
N ILE A 313 47.85 -1.74 24.20
CA ILE A 313 46.92 -2.87 24.13
C ILE A 313 46.70 -3.19 22.65
N ILE A 314 47.52 -4.11 22.12
CA ILE A 314 47.47 -4.57 20.73
C ILE A 314 46.94 -6.00 20.73
N PRO A 315 45.91 -6.33 19.94
CA PRO A 315 45.45 -7.71 19.84
C PRO A 315 46.53 -8.57 19.15
N ASN A 316 46.73 -9.78 19.65
CA ASN A 316 47.55 -10.80 19.00
C ASN A 316 46.98 -11.19 17.64
N ALA A 317 45.65 -11.19 17.50
CA ALA A 317 44.92 -11.41 16.26
C ALA A 317 43.60 -10.64 16.27
N THR A 318 43.22 -10.05 15.14
CA THR A 318 41.90 -9.43 14.96
C THR A 318 40.86 -10.48 14.57
N VAL A 319 39.61 -10.23 14.96
CA VAL A 319 38.47 -11.03 14.51
C VAL A 319 37.68 -10.19 13.51
N ASP A 320 38.05 -10.32 12.23
CA ASP A 320 37.54 -9.46 11.18
C ASP A 320 36.01 -9.51 11.11
N GLY A 321 35.39 -8.32 11.03
CA GLY A 321 33.94 -8.18 10.98
C GLY A 321 33.19 -8.47 12.27
N PHE A 322 33.89 -8.67 13.40
CA PHE A 322 33.28 -8.71 14.73
C PHE A 322 33.65 -7.48 15.56
N PHE A 323 32.68 -7.00 16.34
CA PHE A 323 32.82 -5.83 17.18
C PHE A 323 32.32 -6.11 18.60
N SER A 324 32.89 -5.39 19.55
CA SER A 324 32.45 -5.32 20.93
C SER A 324 31.70 -4.01 21.16
N GLY A 325 30.59 -4.06 21.90
CA GLY A 325 29.77 -2.91 22.27
C GLY A 325 29.46 -2.91 23.77
N CYS A 326 28.68 -1.92 24.24
CA CYS A 326 28.24 -1.88 25.65
C CYS A 326 27.57 -3.19 26.08
N THR A 327 26.86 -3.84 25.18
CA THR A 327 26.35 -5.20 25.35
C THR A 327 26.79 -6.09 24.18
N PRO A 328 26.77 -7.43 24.36
CA PRO A 328 26.98 -8.35 23.24
C PRO A 328 26.01 -8.12 22.08
N LEU A 329 24.77 -7.70 22.38
CA LEU A 329 23.76 -7.32 21.40
C LEU A 329 24.24 -6.15 20.54
N ASP A 330 24.74 -5.09 21.17
CA ASP A 330 25.19 -3.89 20.46
C ASP A 330 26.41 -4.18 19.59
N GLY A 331 27.35 -4.99 20.10
CA GLY A 331 28.50 -5.44 19.33
C GLY A 331 28.10 -6.30 18.13
N LEU A 332 27.15 -7.22 18.32
CA LEU A 332 26.64 -8.07 17.24
C LEU A 332 25.95 -7.25 16.16
N LEU A 333 25.07 -6.31 16.51
CA LEU A 333 24.29 -5.53 15.56
C LEU A 333 25.15 -4.75 14.55
N VAL A 334 26.33 -4.28 14.97
CA VAL A 334 27.28 -3.59 14.08
C VAL A 334 28.28 -4.53 13.38
N SER A 335 28.32 -5.80 13.78
CA SER A 335 29.22 -6.80 13.19
C SER A 335 28.80 -7.18 11.79
N THR A 336 29.76 -7.41 10.91
CA THR A 336 29.57 -7.84 9.51
C THR A 336 29.83 -9.33 9.30
N LEU A 337 30.32 -10.02 10.33
CA LEU A 337 30.57 -11.47 10.35
C LEU A 337 31.63 -11.96 9.32
N ASP A 338 32.49 -11.06 8.84
CA ASP A 338 33.48 -11.37 7.79
C ASP A 338 34.38 -12.57 8.12
N CYS A 339 34.76 -12.74 9.39
CA CYS A 339 35.57 -13.87 9.85
C CYS A 339 34.95 -15.22 9.49
N LEU A 340 33.62 -15.35 9.45
CA LEU A 340 32.92 -16.61 9.15
C LEU A 340 33.14 -17.10 7.71
N TYR A 341 33.63 -16.22 6.83
CA TYR A 341 33.94 -16.51 5.43
C TYR A 341 35.45 -16.70 5.20
N SER A 342 36.27 -16.61 6.25
CA SER A 342 37.74 -16.66 6.17
C SER A 342 38.28 -17.82 7.02
N SER A 343 38.73 -18.89 6.36
CA SER A 343 39.37 -20.02 7.04
C SER A 343 40.63 -19.61 7.82
N THR A 344 41.33 -18.56 7.37
CA THR A 344 42.46 -17.98 8.11
C THR A 344 42.02 -17.34 9.42
N CYS A 345 40.91 -16.58 9.41
CA CYS A 345 40.38 -15.98 10.63
C CYS A 345 39.84 -17.04 11.60
N LEU A 346 39.11 -18.03 11.06
CA LEU A 346 38.56 -19.13 11.85
C LEU A 346 39.64 -19.96 12.56
N LYS A 347 40.80 -20.18 11.95
CA LYS A 347 41.91 -20.89 12.62
C LYS A 347 42.30 -20.27 13.95
N ASN A 348 42.24 -18.94 14.08
CA ASN A 348 42.52 -18.26 15.35
C ASN A 348 41.57 -18.75 16.46
N PHE A 349 40.34 -19.15 16.13
CA PHE A 349 39.37 -19.60 17.14
C PHE A 349 39.84 -20.89 17.83
N ALA A 350 40.50 -21.81 17.10
CA ALA A 350 41.01 -23.05 17.69
C ALA A 350 42.09 -22.79 18.77
N ASP A 351 42.88 -21.73 18.60
CA ASP A 351 43.95 -21.36 19.54
C ASP A 351 43.39 -20.73 20.82
N TYR A 352 42.26 -20.04 20.73
CA TYR A 352 41.69 -19.24 21.81
C TYR A 352 40.46 -19.85 22.49
N PHE A 353 39.84 -20.88 21.89
CA PHE A 353 38.72 -21.66 22.44
C PHE A 353 39.06 -23.16 22.43
N PRO A 354 39.63 -23.70 23.52
CA PRO A 354 40.12 -25.08 23.56
C PRO A 354 39.06 -26.15 23.24
N ASP A 355 37.80 -25.90 23.60
CA ASP A 355 36.70 -26.84 23.40
C ASP A 355 36.31 -26.97 21.92
N LEU A 356 36.66 -26.02 21.05
CA LEU A 356 36.46 -26.17 19.61
C LEU A 356 37.27 -27.33 19.02
N ASN A 357 38.41 -27.69 19.63
CA ASN A 357 39.22 -28.83 19.18
C ASN A 357 38.53 -30.19 19.44
N GLN A 358 37.47 -30.19 20.27
CA GLN A 358 36.66 -31.38 20.54
C GLN A 358 35.44 -31.48 19.59
N THR A 359 35.20 -30.45 18.77
CA THR A 359 34.10 -30.41 17.80
C THR A 359 34.55 -30.89 16.41
N ASN A 360 33.59 -31.20 15.54
CA ASN A 360 33.89 -31.55 14.15
C ASN A 360 34.54 -30.36 13.43
N SER A 361 35.68 -30.56 12.76
CA SER A 361 36.47 -29.50 12.11
C SER A 361 35.83 -28.87 10.87
N THR A 362 34.56 -29.21 10.54
CA THR A 362 33.84 -28.65 9.39
C THR A 362 33.65 -27.13 9.46
N TRP A 363 33.63 -26.55 10.66
CA TRP A 363 33.56 -25.11 10.85
C TRP A 363 34.77 -24.37 10.26
N LEU A 364 35.96 -24.99 10.15
CA LEU A 364 37.14 -24.36 9.55
C LEU A 364 37.00 -24.06 8.06
N ASN A 365 36.05 -24.70 7.37
CA ASN A 365 35.81 -24.48 5.94
C ASN A 365 35.22 -23.08 5.67
N GLY A 366 34.64 -22.43 6.68
CA GLY A 366 33.95 -21.16 6.49
C GLY A 366 32.66 -21.30 5.70
N LEU A 367 31.93 -20.19 5.61
CA LEU A 367 30.83 -20.03 4.66
C LEU A 367 31.39 -19.70 3.27
N SER A 368 30.59 -19.99 2.23
CA SER A 368 30.98 -19.64 0.86
C SER A 368 31.07 -18.12 0.69
N ALA A 369 32.20 -17.64 0.18
CA ALA A 369 32.45 -16.23 -0.10
C ALA A 369 31.44 -15.61 -1.09
N SER A 370 30.73 -16.43 -1.90
CA SER A 370 29.65 -15.98 -2.78
C SER A 370 28.47 -15.35 -2.02
N PHE A 371 28.29 -15.69 -0.75
CA PHE A 371 27.23 -15.16 0.12
C PHE A 371 27.76 -14.13 1.11
N GLN A 372 29.03 -13.71 0.99
CA GLN A 372 29.59 -12.70 1.87
C GLN A 372 28.98 -11.33 1.54
N LYS A 373 27.95 -10.94 2.31
CA LYS A 373 27.46 -9.58 2.36
C LYS A 373 28.25 -8.81 3.43
N ARG A 374 29.01 -7.78 3.03
CA ARG A 374 29.70 -6.88 3.96
C ARG A 374 28.75 -5.82 4.52
N ILE A 375 27.64 -6.28 5.09
CA ILE A 375 26.65 -5.43 5.75
C ILE A 375 26.54 -5.81 7.23
N PRO A 376 26.22 -4.86 8.12
CA PRO A 376 25.96 -5.14 9.53
C PRO A 376 24.85 -6.18 9.75
N VAL A 377 24.92 -6.93 10.85
CA VAL A 377 23.85 -7.84 11.28
C VAL A 377 22.54 -7.10 11.51
N LYS A 378 22.56 -5.84 11.93
CA LYS A 378 21.35 -5.01 12.00
C LYS A 378 20.64 -4.93 10.64
N ASP A 379 21.39 -4.83 9.55
CA ASP A 379 20.82 -4.71 8.22
C ASP A 379 20.34 -6.09 7.72
N LEU A 380 21.08 -7.17 8.02
CA LEU A 380 20.59 -8.54 7.82
C LEU A 380 19.27 -8.80 8.56
N LEU A 381 19.16 -8.30 9.79
CA LEU A 381 17.95 -8.40 10.61
C LEU A 381 16.80 -7.59 10.00
N SER A 382 17.10 -6.43 9.40
CA SER A 382 16.11 -5.63 8.67
C SER A 382 15.61 -6.31 7.39
N GLU A 383 16.42 -7.21 6.81
CA GLU A 383 16.07 -8.09 5.69
C GLU A 383 15.53 -9.45 6.17
N LEU A 384 15.28 -9.63 7.48
CA LEU A 384 14.84 -10.90 8.10
C LEU A 384 15.76 -12.09 7.83
N PHE A 385 17.04 -11.83 7.51
CA PHE A 385 17.98 -12.82 6.99
C PHE A 385 17.45 -13.56 5.76
N VAL A 386 16.59 -12.95 4.94
CA VAL A 386 16.09 -13.53 3.70
C VAL A 386 16.97 -13.06 2.54
N GLU A 387 17.53 -14.02 1.79
CA GLU A 387 18.29 -13.75 0.57
C GLU A 387 17.39 -13.65 -0.65
N GLU A 388 16.44 -14.57 -0.75
CA GLU A 388 15.53 -14.65 -1.87
C GLU A 388 14.14 -15.07 -1.38
N TRP A 389 13.12 -14.38 -1.87
CA TRP A 389 11.72 -14.74 -1.68
C TRP A 389 11.02 -14.68 -3.03
N LEU A 390 10.76 -15.85 -3.61
CA LEU A 390 10.10 -15.99 -4.90
C LEU A 390 8.66 -16.53 -4.70
N PRO A 391 7.64 -15.67 -4.80
CA PRO A 391 6.26 -16.14 -4.89
C PRO A 391 5.97 -16.63 -6.31
N MET A 392 5.53 -17.89 -6.42
CA MET A 392 5.06 -18.50 -7.66
C MET A 392 3.53 -18.55 -7.65
N ILE A 393 2.93 -17.97 -8.69
CA ILE A 393 1.47 -17.86 -8.83
C ILE A 393 1.02 -18.75 -9.98
N ASN A 394 0.15 -19.71 -9.67
CA ASN A 394 -0.50 -20.57 -10.64
C ASN A 394 -1.85 -19.96 -11.05
N TYR A 395 -1.81 -19.00 -11.97
CA TYR A 395 -3.02 -18.35 -12.46
C TYR A 395 -4.08 -19.32 -13.03
N PRO A 396 -3.72 -20.39 -13.77
CA PRO A 396 -4.69 -21.41 -14.18
C PRO A 396 -5.46 -22.04 -13.01
N GLN A 397 -4.81 -22.31 -11.87
CA GLN A 397 -5.50 -22.81 -10.67
C GLN A 397 -6.45 -21.77 -10.06
N TYR A 398 -6.06 -20.49 -10.03
CA TYR A 398 -6.95 -19.42 -9.62
C TYR A 398 -8.17 -19.29 -10.55
N PHE A 399 -7.94 -19.28 -11.87
CA PHE A 399 -8.99 -19.14 -12.88
C PHE A 399 -10.02 -20.27 -12.77
N THR A 400 -9.55 -21.51 -12.65
CA THR A 400 -10.42 -22.69 -12.48
C THR A 400 -11.19 -22.66 -11.16
N SER A 401 -10.60 -22.11 -10.09
CA SER A 401 -11.27 -21.96 -8.78
C SER A 401 -12.33 -20.86 -8.77
N CYS A 402 -12.07 -19.71 -9.42
CA CYS A 402 -13.07 -18.64 -9.64
C CYS A 402 -14.23 -19.12 -10.52
N ALA A 403 -13.96 -19.98 -11.51
CA ALA A 403 -14.95 -20.63 -12.39
C ALA A 403 -15.98 -19.66 -13.00
N PRO A 404 -15.56 -18.69 -13.83
CA PRO A 404 -16.47 -17.75 -14.48
C PRO A 404 -17.38 -18.46 -15.49
N LYS A 405 -18.71 -18.29 -15.36
CA LYS A 405 -19.67 -18.92 -16.29
C LYS A 405 -19.93 -18.09 -17.55
N ARG A 406 -19.94 -16.77 -17.38
CA ARG A 406 -20.21 -15.79 -18.43
C ARG A 406 -19.45 -14.50 -18.14
N CYS A 407 -19.06 -13.80 -19.20
CA CYS A 407 -18.54 -12.45 -19.14
C CYS A 407 -19.46 -11.52 -19.92
N THR A 408 -19.52 -10.26 -19.52
CA THR A 408 -20.26 -9.21 -20.23
C THR A 408 -19.38 -8.00 -20.43
N TYR A 409 -19.48 -7.37 -21.59
CA TYR A 409 -18.84 -6.07 -21.85
C TYR A 409 -19.79 -5.18 -22.63
N THR A 410 -19.59 -3.86 -22.57
CA THR A 410 -20.37 -2.91 -23.36
C THR A 410 -19.59 -2.44 -24.57
N GLU A 411 -20.26 -2.44 -25.71
CA GLU A 411 -19.76 -1.88 -26.97
C GLU A 411 -20.64 -0.71 -27.37
N ILE A 412 -20.02 0.36 -27.90
CA ILE A 412 -20.73 1.55 -28.36
C ILE A 412 -21.43 1.20 -29.68
N ASN A 413 -22.76 1.11 -29.64
CA ASN A 413 -23.57 1.00 -30.84
C ASN A 413 -24.05 2.39 -31.26
N HIS A 414 -23.69 2.80 -32.46
CA HIS A 414 -24.07 4.10 -33.00
C HIS A 414 -25.54 4.18 -33.46
N MET A 415 -26.28 3.06 -33.54
CA MET A 415 -27.64 3.06 -34.14
C MET A 415 -28.60 2.03 -33.51
N ASN A 416 -29.63 2.51 -32.78
CA ASN A 416 -30.76 1.68 -32.33
C ASN A 416 -32.12 2.31 -32.69
N LEU A 417 -32.58 2.00 -33.91
CA LEU A 417 -33.83 2.54 -34.48
C LEU A 417 -35.06 2.30 -33.59
N PHE A 418 -35.12 1.12 -32.94
CA PHE A 418 -36.26 0.74 -32.09
C PHE A 418 -36.34 1.61 -30.83
N TYR A 419 -35.20 1.85 -30.19
CA TYR A 419 -35.13 2.74 -29.04
C TYR A 419 -35.49 4.17 -29.41
N THR A 420 -34.97 4.68 -30.54
CA THR A 420 -35.30 6.03 -31.03
C THR A 420 -36.80 6.17 -31.26
N ALA A 421 -37.46 5.17 -31.86
CA ALA A 421 -38.90 5.18 -32.08
C ALA A 421 -39.69 5.16 -30.75
N ALA A 422 -39.31 4.31 -29.80
CA ALA A 422 -39.95 4.22 -28.49
C ALA A 422 -39.83 5.53 -27.68
N LEU A 423 -38.65 6.17 -27.70
CA LEU A 423 -38.41 7.45 -27.05
C LEU A 423 -39.29 8.56 -27.62
N LEU A 424 -39.42 8.64 -28.96
CA LEU A 424 -40.27 9.62 -29.63
C LEU A 424 -41.75 9.44 -29.29
N LEU A 425 -42.22 8.18 -29.23
CA LEU A 425 -43.59 7.85 -28.82
C LEU A 425 -43.85 8.24 -27.36
N ALA A 426 -42.90 8.00 -26.46
CA ALA A 426 -43.02 8.37 -25.05
C ALA A 426 -43.05 9.90 -24.84
N LEU A 427 -42.24 10.66 -25.61
CA LEU A 427 -42.18 12.12 -25.51
C LEU A 427 -43.36 12.83 -26.19
N TYR A 428 -44.01 12.20 -27.17
CA TYR A 428 -45.12 12.80 -27.92
C TYR A 428 -46.26 13.30 -27.00
N GLY A 429 -46.63 12.50 -26.00
CA GLY A 429 -47.72 12.84 -25.07
C GLY A 429 -47.43 14.09 -24.22
N GLY A 430 -46.25 14.14 -23.60
CA GLY A 430 -45.86 15.31 -22.78
C GLY A 430 -45.61 16.56 -23.62
N LEU A 431 -44.98 16.38 -24.78
CA LEU A 431 -44.66 17.48 -25.70
C LEU A 431 -45.92 18.16 -26.22
N THR A 432 -46.95 17.40 -26.60
CA THR A 432 -48.20 17.96 -27.14
C THR A 432 -48.93 18.82 -26.12
N ILE A 433 -49.03 18.37 -24.86
CA ILE A 433 -49.69 19.12 -23.77
C ILE A 433 -48.91 20.40 -23.45
N LEU A 434 -47.59 20.29 -23.26
CA LEU A 434 -46.76 21.44 -22.90
C LEU A 434 -46.73 22.49 -24.02
N LEU A 435 -46.61 22.06 -25.28
CA LEU A 435 -46.58 22.98 -26.40
C LEU A 435 -47.91 23.71 -26.56
N ARG A 436 -49.05 23.01 -26.35
CA ARG A 436 -50.38 23.63 -26.36
C ARG A 436 -50.48 24.76 -25.32
N LEU A 437 -50.02 24.54 -24.10
CA LEU A 437 -50.00 25.55 -23.04
C LEU A 437 -49.11 26.75 -23.41
N ILE A 438 -47.88 26.50 -23.85
CA ILE A 438 -46.91 27.56 -24.20
C ILE A 438 -47.41 28.39 -25.39
N THR A 439 -47.96 27.76 -26.43
CA THR A 439 -48.47 28.48 -27.61
C THR A 439 -49.69 29.32 -27.26
N SER A 440 -50.61 28.79 -26.47
CA SER A 440 -51.80 29.53 -26.01
C SER A 440 -51.41 30.73 -25.15
N PHE A 441 -50.49 30.55 -24.21
CA PHE A 441 -49.98 31.64 -23.39
C PHE A 441 -49.24 32.70 -24.21
N SER A 442 -48.35 32.28 -25.11
CA SER A 442 -47.53 33.20 -25.93
C SER A 442 -48.39 34.07 -26.84
N VAL A 443 -49.42 33.48 -27.46
CA VAL A 443 -50.36 34.23 -28.30
C VAL A 443 -51.23 35.15 -27.45
N ALA A 444 -51.72 34.71 -26.29
CA ALA A 444 -52.47 35.56 -25.36
C ALA A 444 -51.66 36.79 -24.91
N VAL A 445 -50.38 36.60 -24.57
CA VAL A 445 -49.46 37.70 -24.22
C VAL A 445 -49.23 38.63 -25.42
N PHE A 446 -48.98 38.08 -26.61
CA PHE A 446 -48.80 38.88 -27.83
C PHE A 446 -49.99 39.78 -28.13
N PHE A 447 -51.21 39.25 -28.05
CA PHE A 447 -52.43 40.05 -28.25
C PHE A 447 -52.64 41.08 -27.14
N LYS A 448 -52.31 40.75 -25.87
CA LYS A 448 -52.38 41.69 -24.74
C LYS A 448 -51.39 42.86 -24.86
N VAL A 449 -50.18 42.60 -25.34
CA VAL A 449 -49.15 43.63 -25.60
C VAL A 449 -49.51 44.50 -26.82
N LYS A 450 -50.00 43.89 -27.92
CA LYS A 450 -50.48 44.62 -29.09
C LYS A 450 -51.66 45.55 -28.76
N HIS A 451 -52.60 45.09 -27.94
CA HIS A 451 -53.72 45.92 -27.50
C HIS A 451 -53.27 47.09 -26.60
N ARG A 452 -52.28 46.88 -25.72
CA ARG A 452 -51.68 47.98 -24.92
C ARG A 452 -50.91 48.99 -25.78
N SER A 453 -50.16 48.54 -26.79
CA SER A 453 -49.45 49.43 -27.72
C SER A 453 -50.43 50.28 -28.55
N THR A 454 -51.57 49.71 -28.96
CA THR A 454 -52.61 50.44 -29.72
C THR A 454 -53.34 51.48 -28.84
N ASN A 455 -53.59 51.18 -27.56
CA ASN A 455 -54.13 52.16 -26.60
C ASN A 455 -53.13 53.28 -26.23
N ASN A 456 -51.83 52.97 -26.14
CA ASN A 456 -50.80 53.98 -25.90
C ASN A 456 -50.62 54.93 -27.09
N ASN A 457 -50.81 54.45 -28.33
CA ASN A 457 -50.84 55.32 -29.51
C ASN A 457 -52.12 56.18 -29.57
N PHE A 458 -53.25 55.70 -29.05
CA PHE A 458 -54.49 56.50 -28.94
C PHE A 458 -54.36 57.64 -27.90
N ASN A 459 -53.65 57.41 -26.79
CA ASN A 459 -53.39 58.46 -25.78
C ASN A 459 -52.28 59.45 -26.16
N ARG A 460 -51.48 59.18 -27.21
CA ARG A 460 -50.51 60.14 -27.76
C ARG A 460 -51.09 61.05 -28.85
N GLY A 461 -52.31 60.78 -29.33
CA GLY A 461 -53.05 61.61 -30.29
C GLY A 461 -54.04 62.60 -29.66
N LYS A 462 -54.03 62.73 -28.32
CA LYS A 462 -54.74 63.78 -27.58
C LYS A 462 -53.75 64.54 -26.71
N PHE A 463 -52.97 65.42 -27.33
CA PHE A 463 -52.58 66.74 -26.85
C PHE A 463 -52.28 67.63 -28.05
#